data_AF-A0A1A9HE58-F1
#
_entry.id   AF-A0A1A9HE58-F1
#
_cell.length_a   1.000
_cell.length_b   1.000
_cell.length_c   1.000
_cell.angle_alpha   90.00
_cell.angle_beta   90.00
_cell.angle_gamma   90.00
#
_symmetry.space_group_name_H-M   'P 1'
#
loop_
_entity.id
_entity.type
_entity.pdbx_description
1 polymer ?
#
loop_
_entity_poly.entity_id
_entity_poly.type
_entity_poly.pdbx_seq_one_letter_code
_entity_poly.pdbx_strand_id
1 'polypeptide(L)'
;MPSDLEKPTIIYPCLWDYRVIMTTKDSSLLKELLETYQRPFQLELKNTSKSAKFYSFNVSMEVSNEAERNEIFQKISQLKVVAHVL
;
A
#
# COMPACT_ATOMS: atom_id res chain seq x y z
N MET A 1 -17.36 5.91 33.90
CA MET A 1 -15.98 5.73 33.41
C MET A 1 -16.05 5.79 31.90
N PRO A 2 -15.30 6.67 31.21
CA PRO A 2 -15.28 6.65 29.76
C PRO A 2 -14.37 5.48 29.37
N SER A 3 -14.97 4.33 29.05
CA SER A 3 -14.21 3.19 28.54
C SER A 3 -13.73 3.55 27.15
N ASP A 4 -12.43 3.85 27.11
CA ASP A 4 -11.51 3.89 25.98
C ASP A 4 -12.02 3.35 24.66
N LEU A 5 -12.12 4.26 23.68
CA LEU A 5 -11.64 4.11 22.31
C LEU A 5 -11.57 2.65 21.83
N GLU A 6 -12.74 2.06 21.57
CA GLU A 6 -12.84 0.77 20.90
C GLU A 6 -12.15 0.91 19.54
N LYS A 7 -10.91 0.42 19.43
CA LYS A 7 -10.23 0.30 18.13
C LYS A 7 -11.21 -0.44 17.21
N PRO A 8 -11.51 0.08 16.01
CA PRO A 8 -12.48 -0.57 15.14
C PRO A 8 -12.06 -2.03 14.95
N THR A 9 -12.97 -2.96 15.24
CA THR A 9 -12.76 -4.38 14.96
C THR A 9 -12.72 -4.55 13.45
N ILE A 10 -11.53 -4.52 12.86
CA ILE A 10 -11.32 -4.75 11.44
C ILE A 10 -11.65 -6.23 11.20
N ILE A 11 -12.73 -6.48 10.46
CA ILE A 11 -13.11 -7.83 10.04
C ILE A 11 -12.25 -8.18 8.82
N TYR A 12 -11.39 -9.19 8.97
CA TYR A 12 -10.61 -9.73 7.87
C TYR A 12 -11.30 -10.97 7.27
N PRO A 13 -11.10 -11.29 5.97
CA PRO A 13 -10.32 -10.55 4.98
C PRO A 13 -11.02 -9.25 4.54
N CYS A 14 -10.25 -8.20 4.33
CA CYS A 14 -10.75 -6.91 3.86
C CYS A 14 -9.86 -6.38 2.74
N LEU A 15 -10.43 -5.58 1.85
CA LEU A 15 -9.67 -4.82 0.87
C LEU A 15 -8.98 -3.65 1.59
N TRP A 16 -7.65 -3.62 1.51
CA TRP A 16 -6.84 -2.57 2.07
C TRP A 16 -6.22 -1.73 0.97
N ASP A 17 -6.42 -0.41 1.05
CA ASP A 17 -5.83 0.57 0.18
C ASP A 17 -4.54 1.13 0.80
N TYR A 18 -3.41 0.93 0.14
CA TYR A 18 -2.13 1.54 0.46
C TYR A 18 -1.83 2.65 -0.51
N ARG A 19 -1.45 3.80 0.02
CA ARG A 19 -1.03 4.93 -0.80
C ARG A 19 0.49 5.02 -0.79
N VAL A 20 1.07 4.69 -1.92
CA VAL A 20 2.52 4.64 -2.13
C VAL A 20 2.97 5.88 -2.89
N ILE A 21 3.82 6.68 -2.26
CA ILE A 21 4.45 7.84 -2.89
C ILE A 21 5.86 7.42 -3.33
N MET A 22 6.08 7.38 -4.63
CA MET A 22 7.35 7.04 -5.26
C MET A 22 8.02 8.29 -5.81
N THR A 23 9.36 8.33 -5.85
CA THR A 23 10.09 9.43 -6.51
C THR A 23 10.28 9.20 -8.01
N THR A 24 9.93 8.01 -8.49
CA THR A 24 10.03 7.60 -9.89
C THR A 24 8.71 7.03 -10.39
N LYS A 25 8.52 7.05 -11.72
CA LYS A 25 7.38 6.42 -12.39
C LYS A 25 7.50 4.89 -12.39
N ASP A 26 8.68 4.37 -12.04
CA ASP A 26 8.99 2.96 -12.08
C ASP A 26 8.25 2.19 -10.96
N SER A 27 7.06 1.69 -11.30
CA SER A 27 6.25 0.82 -10.46
C SER A 27 6.49 -0.67 -10.75
N SER A 28 7.50 -1.00 -11.57
CA SER A 28 7.84 -2.37 -11.95
C SER A 28 8.14 -3.23 -10.72
N LEU A 29 9.01 -2.73 -9.83
CA LEU A 29 9.34 -3.40 -8.56
C LEU A 29 8.12 -3.61 -7.66
N LEU A 30 7.22 -2.64 -7.64
CA LEU A 30 6.00 -2.73 -6.84
C LEU A 30 5.03 -3.74 -7.44
N LYS A 31 4.87 -3.75 -8.77
CA LYS A 31 4.10 -4.78 -9.47
C LYS A 31 4.69 -6.17 -9.26
N GLU A 32 6.00 -6.35 -9.44
CA GLU A 32 6.66 -7.65 -9.21
C GLU A 32 6.47 -8.14 -7.78
N LEU A 33 6.59 -7.24 -6.80
CA LEU A 33 6.31 -7.56 -5.40
C LEU A 33 4.85 -8.00 -5.21
N LEU A 34 3.89 -7.28 -5.78
CA LEU A 34 2.46 -7.60 -5.67
C LEU A 34 2.10 -8.89 -6.44
N GLU A 35 2.72 -9.12 -7.59
CA GLU A 35 2.61 -10.36 -8.38
C GLU A 35 3.18 -11.56 -7.64
N THR A 36 4.21 -11.37 -6.80
CA THR A 36 4.75 -12.44 -5.93
C THR A 36 3.69 -12.97 -4.97
N TYR A 37 2.73 -12.14 -4.54
CA TYR A 37 1.61 -12.59 -3.72
C TYR A 37 0.53 -13.31 -4.53
N GLN A 38 0.58 -13.30 -5.87
CA GLN A 38 -0.39 -13.93 -6.78
C GLN A 38 -1.86 -13.64 -6.43
N ARG A 39 -2.12 -12.43 -5.93
CA ARG A 39 -3.44 -12.00 -5.48
C ARG A 39 -4.03 -10.93 -6.39
N PRO A 40 -5.36 -10.78 -6.42
CA PRO A 40 -5.97 -9.64 -7.08
C PRO A 40 -5.57 -8.36 -6.33
N PHE A 41 -4.74 -7.54 -6.98
CA PHE A 41 -4.42 -6.19 -6.53
C PHE A 41 -4.79 -5.17 -7.60
N GLN A 42 -5.25 -4.00 -7.17
CA GLN A 42 -5.55 -2.88 -8.03
C GLN A 42 -4.46 -1.83 -7.83
N LEU A 43 -3.65 -1.64 -8.87
CA LEU A 43 -2.66 -0.58 -8.91
C LEU A 43 -3.20 0.60 -9.73
N GLU A 44 -3.55 1.68 -9.06
CA GLU A 44 -3.96 2.93 -9.71
C GLU A 44 -2.95 4.04 -9.47
N LEU A 45 -2.42 4.64 -10.53
CA LEU A 45 -1.66 5.88 -10.40
C LEU A 45 -2.65 7.04 -10.21
N LYS A 46 -2.75 7.57 -8.99
CA LYS A 46 -3.71 8.64 -8.65
C LYS A 46 -3.20 10.02 -9.03
N ASN A 47 -1.93 10.31 -8.74
CA ASN A 47 -1.44 11.67 -8.90
C ASN A 47 0.02 11.70 -9.28
N THR A 48 0.37 12.58 -10.21
CA THR A 48 1.75 12.92 -10.54
C THR A 48 2.00 14.36 -10.14
N SER A 49 3.08 14.59 -9.43
CA SER A 49 3.43 15.95 -9.01
C SER A 49 3.75 16.82 -10.24
N LYS A 50 3.39 18.11 -10.21
CA LYS A 50 3.56 19.07 -11.34
C LYS A 50 4.99 19.16 -11.88
N SER A 51 5.98 18.81 -11.05
CA SER A 51 7.40 18.78 -11.43
C SER A 51 7.90 17.40 -11.88
N ALA A 52 7.01 16.41 -12.04
CA ALA A 52 7.31 15.00 -12.34
C ALA A 52 8.28 14.30 -11.35
N LYS A 53 8.45 14.86 -10.15
CA LYS A 53 9.36 14.34 -9.11
C LYS A 53 8.76 13.27 -8.20
N PHE A 54 7.43 13.20 -8.10
CA PHE A 54 6.74 12.25 -7.23
C PHE A 54 5.49 11.69 -7.89
N TYR A 55 5.29 10.39 -7.70
CA TYR A 55 4.20 9.60 -8.26
C TYR A 55 3.44 8.96 -7.11
N SER A 56 2.17 9.32 -6.94
CA SER A 56 1.27 8.71 -5.97
C SER A 56 0.55 7.54 -6.64
N PHE A 57 0.89 6.34 -6.20
CA PHE A 57 0.20 5.10 -6.53
C PHE A 57 -0.75 4.72 -5.39
N ASN A 58 -1.91 4.19 -5.75
CA ASN A 58 -2.85 3.57 -4.84
C ASN A 58 -2.83 2.07 -5.14
N VAL A 59 -2.63 1.28 -4.11
CA VAL A 59 -2.55 -0.18 -4.17
C VAL A 59 -3.69 -0.73 -3.34
N SER A 60 -4.74 -1.23 -3.96
CA SER A 60 -5.84 -1.87 -3.25
C SER A 60 -5.65 -3.38 -3.33
N MET A 61 -5.57 -4.07 -2.20
CA MET A 61 -5.43 -5.52 -2.20
C MET A 61 -6.11 -6.18 -1.01
N GLU A 62 -6.49 -7.44 -1.17
CA GLU A 62 -7.16 -8.19 -0.12
C GLU A 62 -6.15 -8.72 0.90
N VAL A 63 -6.28 -8.26 2.15
CA VAL A 63 -5.47 -8.72 3.28
C VAL A 63 -6.31 -9.59 4.18
N SER A 64 -5.77 -10.75 4.55
CA SER A 64 -6.48 -11.73 5.37
C SER A 64 -6.25 -11.53 6.86
N ASN A 65 -5.29 -10.69 7.26
CA ASN A 65 -4.95 -10.39 8.65
C ASN A 65 -4.05 -9.16 8.75
N GLU A 66 -3.85 -8.65 9.97
CA GLU A 66 -3.00 -7.50 10.27
C GLU A 66 -1.52 -7.76 9.92
N ALA A 67 -1.04 -9.00 10.13
CA ALA A 67 0.34 -9.37 9.84
C ALA A 67 0.65 -9.20 8.34
N GLU A 68 -0.21 -9.72 7.46
CA GLU A 68 -0.03 -9.57 6.02
C GLU A 68 -0.07 -8.11 5.59
N ARG A 69 -1.00 -7.32 6.13
CA ARG A 69 -1.02 -5.88 5.90
C ARG A 69 0.32 -5.23 6.23
N ASN A 70 0.87 -5.55 7.40
CA ASN A 70 2.12 -4.97 7.85
C ASN A 70 3.31 -5.46 7.00
N GLU A 71 3.34 -6.74 6.62
CA GLU A 71 4.35 -7.29 5.72
C GLU A 71 4.34 -6.61 4.36
N ILE A 72 3.16 -6.43 3.76
CA ILE A 72 2.99 -5.72 2.48
C ILE A 72 3.49 -4.28 2.62
N PHE A 73 3.06 -3.56 3.65
CA PHE A 73 3.48 -2.19 3.91
C PHE A 73 5.00 -2.09 4.03
N GLN A 74 5.63 -2.99 4.80
CA GLN A 74 7.08 -3.03 4.97
C GLN A 74 7.79 -3.35 3.66
N LYS A 75 7.31 -4.34 2.89
CA LYS A 75 7.91 -4.72 1.60
C LYS A 75 7.85 -3.58 0.59
N ILE A 76 6.73 -2.87 0.52
CA ILE A 76 6.58 -1.67 -0.31
C ILE A 76 7.54 -0.59 0.19
N SER A 77 7.57 -0.30 1.49
CA SER A 77 8.45 0.71 2.08
C SER A 77 9.94 0.37 1.97
N GLN A 78 10.32 -0.89 1.77
CA GLN A 78 11.70 -1.33 1.55
C GLN A 78 12.19 -1.05 0.12
N LEU A 79 11.29 -0.78 -0.82
CA LEU A 79 11.67 -0.42 -2.19
C LEU A 79 12.37 0.94 -2.18
N LYS A 80 13.60 1.01 -2.70
CA LYS A 80 14.37 2.27 -2.78
C LYS A 80 13.68 3.38 -3.56
N VAL A 81 12.76 3.00 -4.45
CA VAL A 81 11.97 3.89 -5.30
C VAL A 81 10.78 4.52 -4.55
N VAL A 82 10.41 3.95 -3.41
CA VAL A 82 9.32 4.43 -2.55
C VAL A 82 9.87 5.46 -1.57
N ALA A 83 9.29 6.66 -1.60
CA ALA A 83 9.60 7.72 -0.63
C ALA A 83 8.75 7.57 0.63
N HIS A 84 7.48 7.20 0.48
CA HIS A 84 6.55 7.10 1.60
C HIS A 84 5.40 6.13 1.29
N VAL A 85 4.89 5.45 2.32
CA VAL A 85 3.69 4.60 2.23
C VAL A 85 2.73 5.02 3.32
N LEU A 86 1.45 5.14 3.00
CA LEU A 86 0.36 5.50 3.90
C LEU A 86 -0.73 4.42 3.86
#